data_AF-A0A7Y7SUQ1-F1
#
_entry.id   AF-A0A7Y7SUQ1-F1
#
_cell.length_a   1.000
_cell.length_b   1.000
_cell.length_c   1.000
_cell.angle_alpha   90.00
_cell.angle_beta   90.00
_cell.angle_gamma   90.00
#
_symmetry.space_group_name_H-M   'P 1'
#
loop_
_entity.id
_entity.type
_entity.pdbx_description
1 polymer ?
#
loop_
_entity_poly.entity_id
_entity_poly.type
_entity_poly.pdbx_seq_one_letter_code
_entity_poly.pdbx_strand_id
1 'polypeptide(L)'
;MSDKEKEDRILKETQNLFSLRSDYENARSNYRSEMRRDSERSDGSYAQEARREAHQNELRDAEHSAKSALDAQERLISSLTKDYLS
;
A
#
# COMPACT_ATOMS: atom_id res chain seq x y z
N MET A 1 -7.00 -21.82 20.70
CA MET A 1 -5.65 -21.22 20.81
C MET A 1 -5.45 -20.81 22.25
N SER A 2 -4.30 -21.15 22.81
CA SER A 2 -3.83 -20.59 24.08
C SER A 2 -3.54 -19.09 23.93
N ASP A 3 -3.47 -18.37 25.04
CA ASP A 3 -3.15 -16.94 25.04
C ASP A 3 -1.78 -16.67 24.41
N LYS A 4 -0.82 -17.56 24.64
CA LYS A 4 0.51 -17.50 24.01
C LYS A 4 0.45 -17.60 22.48
N GLU A 5 -0.38 -18.51 21.96
CA GLU A 5 -0.59 -18.63 20.51
C GLU A 5 -1.30 -17.40 19.93
N LYS A 6 -2.20 -16.75 20.70
CA LYS A 6 -2.84 -15.49 20.29
C LYS A 6 -1.81 -14.35 20.24
N GLU A 7 -0.95 -14.23 21.26
CA GLU A 7 0.12 -13.22 21.34
C GLU A 7 1.12 -13.34 20.18
N ASP A 8 1.61 -14.56 19.92
CA ASP A 8 2.55 -14.83 18.82
C ASP A 8 1.94 -14.46 17.47
N ARG A 9 0.64 -14.74 17.28
CA ARG A 9 -0.09 -14.37 16.07
C ARG A 9 -0.21 -12.85 15.95
N ILE A 10 -0.61 -12.14 17.00
CA ILE A 10 -0.71 -10.67 16.99
C ILE A 10 0.65 -10.04 16.66
N LEU A 11 1.73 -10.54 17.25
CA LEU A 11 3.09 -10.06 17.00
C LEU A 11 3.46 -10.22 15.52
N LYS A 12 3.26 -11.42 14.95
CA LYS A 12 3.55 -11.71 13.55
C LYS A 12 2.74 -10.82 12.60
N GLU A 13 1.44 -10.67 12.84
CA GLU A 13 0.59 -9.84 12.00
C GLU A 13 0.95 -8.35 12.12
N THR A 14 1.42 -7.90 13.28
CA THR A 14 1.93 -6.53 13.48
C THR A 14 3.23 -6.28 12.71
N GLN A 15 4.14 -7.27 12.66
CA GLN A 15 5.32 -7.19 11.81
C GLN A 15 4.95 -7.06 10.32
N ASN A 16 3.99 -7.86 9.87
CA ASN A 16 3.47 -7.77 8.50
C ASN A 16 2.86 -6.39 8.20
N LEU A 17 2.16 -5.79 9.18
CA LEU A 17 1.64 -4.42 9.05
C LEU A 17 2.74 -3.39 8.78
N PHE A 18 3.89 -3.49 9.45
CA PHE A 18 5.00 -2.57 9.20
C PHE A 18 5.56 -2.70 7.78
N SER A 19 5.68 -3.92 7.26
CA SER A 19 6.08 -4.15 5.87
C SER A 19 5.08 -3.53 4.90
N LEU A 20 3.78 -3.78 5.08
CA LEU A 20 2.73 -3.24 4.21
C LEU A 20 2.63 -1.70 4.28
N ARG A 21 2.93 -1.10 5.44
CA ARG A 21 3.04 0.37 5.55
C ARG A 21 4.17 0.91 4.70
N SER A 22 5.35 0.28 4.76
CA SER A 22 6.48 0.67 3.92
C SER A 22 6.16 0.52 2.44
N ASP A 23 5.52 -0.58 2.04
CA ASP A 23 5.13 -0.83 0.64
C ASP A 23 4.15 0.24 0.13
N TYR A 24 3.14 0.58 0.93
CA TYR A 24 2.19 1.64 0.58
C TYR A 24 2.88 3.02 0.49
N GLU A 25 3.76 3.36 1.43
CA GLU A 25 4.50 4.62 1.39
C GLU A 25 5.39 4.72 0.14
N ASN A 26 6.06 3.63 -0.23
CA ASN A 26 6.86 3.55 -1.44
C ASN A 26 6.01 3.71 -2.71
N ALA A 27 4.91 2.95 -2.82
CA ALA A 27 4.00 3.05 -3.96
C ALA A 27 3.41 4.46 -4.10
N ARG A 28 2.98 5.06 -3.00
CA ARG A 28 2.45 6.43 -2.95
C ARG A 28 3.50 7.47 -3.32
N SER A 29 4.74 7.29 -2.87
CA SER A 29 5.86 8.17 -3.22
C SER A 29 6.16 8.12 -4.72
N ASN A 30 6.18 6.92 -5.31
CA ASN A 30 6.43 6.72 -6.73
C ASN A 30 5.35 7.38 -7.59
N TYR A 31 4.07 7.11 -7.27
CA TYR A 31 2.95 7.73 -7.98
C TYR A 31 3.01 9.25 -7.92
N ARG A 32 3.20 9.84 -6.72
CA ARG A 32 3.30 11.29 -6.56
C ARG A 32 4.50 11.90 -7.27
N SER A 33 5.62 11.19 -7.29
CA SER A 33 6.83 11.63 -7.98
C SER A 33 6.63 11.70 -9.48
N GLU A 34 5.93 10.73 -10.08
CA GLU A 34 5.59 10.80 -11.51
C GLU A 34 4.60 11.92 -11.79
N MET A 35 3.55 12.09 -10.97
CA MET A 35 2.60 13.21 -11.15
C MET A 35 3.29 14.58 -11.07
N ARG A 36 4.28 14.74 -10.18
CA ARG A 36 5.09 15.98 -10.12
C ARG A 36 5.91 16.16 -11.39
N ARG A 37 6.62 15.13 -11.84
CA ARG A 37 7.43 15.20 -13.07
C ARG A 37 6.57 15.56 -14.26
N ASP A 38 5.38 14.99 -14.35
CA ASP A 38 4.46 15.24 -15.46
C ASP A 38 3.94 16.69 -15.44
N SER A 39 3.67 17.26 -14.25
CA SER A 39 3.26 18.66 -14.12
C SER A 39 4.31 19.68 -14.58
N GLU A 40 5.58 19.28 -14.60
CA GLU A 40 6.73 20.09 -15.05
C GLU A 40 7.12 19.78 -16.51
N ARG A 41 6.52 18.74 -17.10
CA ARG A 41 6.88 18.22 -18.43
C ARG A 41 6.07 18.95 -19.49
N SER A 42 6.70 19.25 -20.62
CA SER A 42 6.00 19.76 -21.79
C SER A 42 5.26 18.64 -22.54
N ASP A 43 4.26 19.03 -23.32
CA ASP A 43 3.54 18.14 -24.22
C ASP A 43 4.51 17.38 -25.15
N GLY A 44 4.27 16.08 -25.29
CA GLY A 44 4.92 15.20 -26.24
C GLY A 44 4.01 14.85 -27.41
N SER A 45 4.52 13.99 -28.28
CA SER A 45 3.70 13.34 -29.31
C SER A 45 2.60 12.47 -28.67
N TYR A 46 1.52 12.21 -29.42
CA TYR A 46 0.45 11.30 -28.99
C TYR A 46 0.95 9.95 -28.47
N ALA A 47 1.96 9.36 -29.13
CA ALA A 47 2.53 8.08 -28.71
C ALA A 47 3.37 8.17 -27.41
N GLN A 48 3.85 9.36 -27.04
CA GLN A 48 4.53 9.59 -25.76
C GLN A 48 3.50 9.78 -24.65
N GLU A 49 2.46 10.59 -24.88
CA GLU A 49 1.40 10.80 -23.89
C GLU A 49 0.67 9.50 -23.55
N ALA A 50 0.33 8.68 -24.55
CA ALA A 50 -0.31 7.38 -24.30
C ALA A 50 0.55 6.44 -23.43
N ARG A 51 1.88 6.46 -23.61
CA ARG A 51 2.81 5.69 -22.78
C ARG A 51 2.93 6.25 -21.35
N ARG A 52 2.88 7.58 -21.20
CA ARG A 52 2.86 8.23 -19.89
C ARG A 52 1.59 7.89 -19.13
N GLU A 53 0.44 7.99 -19.77
CA GLU A 53 -0.86 7.67 -19.17
C GLU A 53 -0.91 6.20 -18.72
N ALA A 54 -0.43 5.27 -19.55
CA ALA A 54 -0.32 3.86 -19.18
C ALA A 54 0.54 3.67 -17.91
N HIS A 55 1.71 4.31 -17.87
CA HIS A 55 2.60 4.24 -16.71
C HIS A 55 1.97 4.86 -15.44
N GLN A 56 1.29 6.01 -15.58
CA GLN A 56 0.60 6.66 -14.46
C GLN A 56 -0.54 5.78 -13.92
N ASN A 57 -1.28 5.10 -14.79
CA ASN A 57 -2.30 4.15 -14.40
C ASN A 57 -1.71 2.97 -13.63
N GLU A 58 -0.59 2.38 -14.09
CA GLU A 58 0.11 1.31 -13.39
C GLU A 58 0.55 1.74 -11.97
N LEU A 59 1.11 2.95 -11.83
CA LEU A 59 1.52 3.49 -10.53
C LEU A 59 0.34 3.74 -9.60
N ARG A 60 -0.78 4.26 -10.14
CA ARG A 60 -2.02 4.48 -9.38
C ARG A 60 -2.60 3.15 -8.90
N ASP A 61 -2.64 2.14 -9.77
CA ASP A 61 -3.18 0.82 -9.43
C ASP A 61 -2.31 0.12 -8.37
N ALA A 62 -0.98 0.28 -8.46
CA ALA A 62 -0.06 -0.20 -7.44
C ALA A 62 -0.29 0.49 -6.07
N GLU A 63 -0.51 1.81 -6.05
CA GLU A 63 -0.82 2.58 -4.84
C GLU A 63 -2.13 2.12 -4.20
N HIS A 64 -3.19 1.96 -5.00
CA HIS A 64 -4.49 1.46 -4.54
C HIS A 64 -4.42 0.02 -4.01
N SER A 65 -3.68 -0.85 -4.69
CA SER A 65 -3.47 -2.23 -4.27
C SER A 65 -2.75 -2.30 -2.91
N ALA A 66 -1.65 -1.56 -2.77
CA ALA A 66 -0.89 -1.48 -1.52
C ALA A 66 -1.73 -0.91 -0.36
N LYS A 67 -2.53 0.13 -0.63
CA LYS A 67 -3.46 0.69 0.36
C LYS A 67 -4.51 -0.31 0.79
N SER A 68 -5.07 -1.07 -0.14
CA SER A 68 -6.08 -2.10 0.14
C SER A 68 -5.52 -3.23 1.01
N ALA A 69 -4.29 -3.67 0.72
CA ALA A 69 -3.60 -4.67 1.52
C ALA A 69 -3.31 -4.16 2.95
N LEU A 70 -2.84 -2.93 3.07
CA LEU A 70 -2.63 -2.27 4.36
C LEU A 70 -3.93 -2.20 5.18
N ASP A 71 -5.03 -1.75 4.58
CA ASP A 71 -6.32 -1.64 5.26
C ASP A 71 -6.87 -2.99 5.71
N ALA A 72 -6.70 -4.04 4.90
CA ALA A 72 -7.06 -5.39 5.27
C ALA A 72 -6.27 -5.87 6.49
N GLN A 73 -4.96 -5.59 6.53
CA GLN A 73 -4.10 -5.95 7.65
C GLN A 73 -4.45 -5.20 8.94
N GLU A 74 -4.76 -3.90 8.85
CA GLU A 74 -5.19 -3.11 10.01
C GLU A 74 -6.49 -3.65 10.62
N ARG A 75 -7.44 -4.06 9.77
CA ARG A 75 -8.69 -4.72 10.22
C ARG A 75 -8.42 -6.07 10.88
N LEU A 76 -7.52 -6.87 10.30
CA LEU A 76 -7.13 -8.17 10.86
C LEU A 76 -6.55 -8.01 12.26
N ILE A 77 -5.58 -7.11 12.45
CA ILE A 77 -4.97 -6.84 13.75
C ILE A 77 -6.02 -6.35 14.75
N SER A 78 -6.88 -5.42 14.35
CA SER A 78 -7.97 -4.92 15.21
C SER A 78 -8.88 -6.06 15.69
N SER A 79 -9.22 -7.01 14.81
CA SER A 79 -10.00 -8.21 15.18
C SER A 79 -9.24 -9.08 16.17
N LEU A 80 -7.97 -9.41 15.88
CA LEU A 80 -7.15 -10.26 16.75
C LEU A 80 -6.95 -9.68 18.14
N THR A 81 -6.74 -8.36 18.24
CA THR A 81 -6.61 -7.68 19.53
C THR A 81 -7.92 -7.73 20.31
N LYS A 82 -9.08 -7.55 19.66
CA LYS A 82 -10.39 -7.70 20.32
C LYS A 82 -10.62 -9.12 20.84
N ASP A 83 -10.29 -10.13 20.04
CA ASP A 83 -10.42 -11.55 20.39
C ASP A 83 -9.46 -12.00 21.50
N TYR A 84 -8.37 -11.27 21.71
CA TYR A 84 -7.43 -11.51 22.81
C TYR A 84 -7.89 -10.87 24.12
N LEU A 85 -8.53 -9.70 24.05
CA LEU A 85 -9.03 -8.96 25.22
C LEU A 85 -10.41 -9.42 25.70
N SER A 86 -11.10 -10.28 24.93
CA SER A 86 -12.40 -10.88 25.28
C SER A 86 -12.22 -12.23 25.97
#